data_AF-A0A8B8ZIN2-F1
#
_entry.id   AF-A0A8B8ZIN2-F1
#
_cell.length_a   1.000
_cell.length_b   1.000
_cell.length_c   1.000
_cell.angle_alpha   90.00
_cell.angle_beta   90.00
_cell.angle_gamma   90.00
#
_symmetry.space_group_name_H-M   'P 1'
#
loop_
_entity.id
_entity.type
_entity.pdbx_description
1 polymer ?
#
loop_
_entity_poly.entity_id
_entity_poly.type
_entity_poly.pdbx_seq_one_letter_code
_entity_poly.pdbx_strand_id
1 'polypeptide(L)'
;MAIFHVSFSIFTAITFLLLSLQSSNGRKHFYKQKKSHKESGNYISQPPQLSPADPPTASDNFYNSSSEPCVFDVRSFGAAGDGSTDDTQAFRAAWKAACAAESSILLVPSDGDFMITSTIFSGPCKPGFVFQVDGVLMPPDGPDCWPASDSKRQWLVFYKLDGMTLRGEGTIEGNGEDWWNLPCKPHRGPLGTTLPGPCDSPALIRFFMSSNLTVKDLRIENSPQFHIKFDGELVDDPFCWNAYGSMETLTIPPISCLQEGEPQSVKENLGLVC
;
A
#
# COMPACT_ATOMS: atom_id res chain seq x y z
N MET A 1 50.92 10.12 21.78
CA MET A 1 49.76 9.94 20.87
C MET A 1 48.67 9.07 21.48
N ALA A 2 48.97 7.89 22.05
CA ALA A 2 47.94 6.98 22.59
C ALA A 2 47.06 7.57 23.72
N ILE A 3 47.63 8.38 24.62
CA ILE A 3 46.89 8.95 25.76
C ILE A 3 45.83 9.97 25.30
N PHE A 4 46.10 10.71 24.22
CA PHE A 4 45.15 11.67 23.66
C PHE A 4 43.95 11.00 22.98
N HIS A 5 44.15 9.84 22.33
CA HIS A 5 43.06 9.10 21.72
C HIS A 5 42.10 8.50 22.75
N VAL A 6 42.64 7.96 23.85
CA VAL A 6 41.81 7.38 24.92
C VAL A 6 40.99 8.47 25.62
N SER A 7 41.58 9.65 25.86
CA SER A 7 40.86 10.77 26.47
C SER A 7 39.74 11.31 25.57
N PHE A 8 39.96 11.39 24.25
CA PHE A 8 38.95 11.86 23.30
C PHE A 8 37.76 10.90 23.20
N SER A 9 38.01 9.58 23.15
CA SER A 9 36.95 8.58 23.08
C SER A 9 36.07 8.54 24.34
N ILE A 10 36.65 8.76 25.52
CA ILE A 10 35.89 8.84 26.78
C ILE A 10 35.01 10.10 26.79
N PHE A 11 35.54 11.23 26.31
CA PHE A 11 34.78 12.48 26.27
C PHE A 11 33.57 12.40 25.34
N THR A 12 33.74 11.77 24.16
CA THR A 12 32.62 11.57 23.21
C THR A 12 31.53 10.64 23.76
N ALA A 13 31.91 9.61 24.52
CA ALA A 13 30.95 8.69 25.14
C ALA A 13 30.12 9.37 26.24
N ILE A 14 30.76 10.21 27.06
CA ILE A 14 30.09 10.96 28.14
C ILE A 14 29.11 11.99 27.54
N THR A 15 29.48 12.69 26.47
CA THR A 15 28.56 13.64 25.80
C THR A 15 27.34 12.94 25.20
N PHE A 16 27.50 11.73 24.64
CA PHE A 16 26.38 10.95 24.11
C PHE A 16 25.42 10.50 25.22
N LEU A 17 25.95 10.04 26.36
CA LEU A 17 25.16 9.63 27.52
C LEU A 17 24.36 10.80 28.13
N LEU A 18 24.95 11.99 28.19
CA LEU A 18 24.27 13.19 28.71
C LEU A 18 23.15 13.68 27.78
N LEU A 19 23.31 13.54 26.46
CA LEU A 19 22.26 13.87 25.48
C LEU A 19 21.08 12.89 25.53
N SER A 20 21.33 11.61 25.82
CA SER A 20 20.25 10.62 25.98
C SER A 20 19.39 10.79 27.24
N LEU A 21 19.83 11.59 28.22
CA LEU A 21 19.08 11.85 29.47
C LEU A 21 18.12 13.05 29.37
N GLN A 22 18.12 13.80 28.25
CA GLN A 22 17.27 14.99 28.09
C GLN A 22 16.00 14.74 27.25
N SER A 23 15.78 13.52 26.73
CA SER A 23 14.68 13.24 25.78
C SER A 23 13.45 12.53 26.39
N SER A 24 13.22 12.59 27.70
CA SER A 24 11.98 12.05 28.30
C SER A 24 11.16 13.14 29.00
N ASN A 25 10.30 13.83 28.25
CA ASN A 25 9.22 14.65 28.80
C ASN A 25 7.87 14.15 28.27
N GLY A 26 7.31 13.13 28.94
CA GLY A 26 5.98 12.61 28.66
C GLY A 26 4.88 13.48 29.26
N ARG A 27 4.03 14.08 28.42
CA ARG A 27 2.82 14.80 28.83
C ARG A 27 1.74 13.80 29.25
N LYS A 28 1.28 13.89 30.50
CA LYS A 28 0.08 13.18 30.99
C LYS A 28 -1.17 13.99 30.65
N HIS A 29 -2.08 13.43 29.86
CA HIS A 29 -3.41 14.00 29.66
C HIS A 29 -4.44 13.27 30.53
N PHE A 30 -5.12 14.04 31.39
CA PHE A 30 -6.26 13.64 32.22
C PHE A 30 -7.51 13.47 31.33
N TYR A 31 -8.16 12.32 31.39
CA TYR A 31 -9.48 12.09 30.78
C TYR A 31 -10.57 12.38 31.82
N LYS A 32 -11.43 13.38 31.54
CA LYS A 32 -12.59 13.74 32.38
C LYS A 32 -13.85 13.14 31.77
N GLN A 33 -14.39 12.09 32.39
CA GLN A 33 -15.67 11.48 32.03
C GLN A 33 -16.83 12.47 32.30
N LYS A 34 -17.61 12.81 31.27
CA LYS A 34 -18.92 13.47 31.42
C LYS A 34 -20.00 12.41 31.66
N LYS A 35 -20.72 12.53 32.77
CA LYS A 35 -21.95 11.78 33.10
C LYS A 35 -23.11 12.26 32.23
N SER A 36 -23.86 11.33 31.64
CA SER A 36 -25.17 11.57 31.03
C SER A 36 -26.27 11.22 32.05
N HIS A 37 -27.20 12.15 32.26
CA HIS A 37 -28.40 11.96 33.08
C HIS A 37 -29.57 11.48 32.22
N LYS A 38 -30.44 10.71 32.88
CA LYS A 38 -31.57 9.92 32.38
C LYS A 38 -32.90 10.64 32.67
N GLU A 39 -33.85 10.60 31.73
CA GLU A 39 -35.33 10.57 31.92
C GLU A 39 -35.97 10.55 30.52
N SER A 40 -36.76 9.57 30.06
CA SER A 40 -37.92 8.82 30.56
C SER A 40 -39.20 9.67 30.74
N GLY A 41 -40.11 9.58 29.77
CA GLY A 41 -41.49 10.04 29.88
C GLY A 41 -42.35 9.63 28.68
N ASN A 42 -43.14 8.57 28.86
CA ASN A 42 -44.19 8.09 27.95
C ASN A 42 -45.49 8.87 28.19
N TYR A 43 -46.12 9.42 27.15
CA TYR A 43 -47.57 9.66 27.12
C TYR A 43 -48.12 9.51 25.69
N ILE A 44 -49.12 8.62 25.55
CA ILE A 44 -49.94 8.39 24.36
C ILE A 44 -51.28 9.11 24.57
N SER A 45 -51.75 9.92 23.62
CA SER A 45 -53.18 10.18 23.35
C SER A 45 -53.40 10.85 21.97
N GLN A 46 -54.19 10.15 21.14
CA GLN A 46 -54.98 10.44 19.93
C GLN A 46 -54.96 11.79 19.13
N PRO A 47 -55.30 11.73 17.82
CA PRO A 47 -55.11 12.81 16.84
C PRO A 47 -56.37 13.68 16.61
N PRO A 48 -56.19 14.92 16.13
CA PRO A 48 -57.09 15.41 15.08
C PRO A 48 -56.44 16.30 13.99
N GLN A 49 -56.92 16.04 12.77
CA GLN A 49 -57.19 16.92 11.61
C GLN A 49 -56.12 17.84 11.00
N LEU A 50 -55.96 17.62 9.68
CA LEU A 50 -55.30 18.43 8.67
C LEU A 50 -55.88 19.86 8.56
N SER A 51 -54.98 20.83 8.42
CA SER A 51 -55.23 22.21 7.99
C SER A 51 -53.94 22.75 7.32
N PRO A 52 -54.02 23.78 6.47
CA PRO A 52 -53.32 23.86 5.19
C PRO A 52 -51.84 24.28 5.23
N ALA A 53 -51.15 24.01 4.14
CA ALA A 53 -49.72 24.19 3.92
C ALA A 53 -49.17 25.59 4.24
N ASP A 54 -48.02 25.61 4.92
CA ASP A 54 -47.16 26.78 5.11
C ASP A 54 -46.40 27.15 3.80
N PRO A 55 -46.08 28.44 3.57
CA PRO A 55 -45.27 28.87 2.42
C PRO A 55 -43.81 28.40 2.52
N PRO A 56 -43.07 28.27 1.40
CA PRO A 56 -41.79 27.57 1.39
C PRO A 56 -40.74 28.33 2.19
N THR A 57 -40.20 27.65 3.21
CA THR A 57 -39.00 28.03 3.94
C THR A 57 -37.82 28.10 2.97
N ALA A 58 -37.07 29.20 3.01
CA ALA A 58 -35.82 29.36 2.29
C ALA A 58 -34.88 28.19 2.60
N SER A 59 -34.51 27.43 1.57
CA SER A 59 -33.51 26.39 1.65
C SER A 59 -32.14 27.03 1.90
N ASP A 60 -31.69 27.04 3.15
CA ASP A 60 -30.26 27.12 3.44
C ASP A 60 -29.62 25.84 2.90
N ASN A 61 -29.14 25.92 1.67
CA ASN A 61 -28.30 24.90 1.07
C ASN A 61 -26.98 24.88 1.84
N PHE A 62 -26.93 24.04 2.88
CA PHE A 62 -25.69 23.57 3.47
C PHE A 62 -24.94 22.83 2.37
N TYR A 63 -24.01 23.52 1.70
CA TYR A 63 -23.09 22.90 0.74
C TYR A 63 -22.30 21.84 1.50
N ASN A 64 -22.77 20.60 1.44
CA ASN A 64 -21.99 19.43 1.72
C ASN A 64 -20.97 19.35 0.58
N SER A 65 -19.90 20.13 0.71
CA SER A 65 -18.73 20.10 -0.16
C SER A 65 -18.09 18.73 0.04
N SER A 66 -18.60 17.73 -0.67
CA SER A 66 -17.81 16.58 -1.07
C SER A 66 -16.67 17.15 -1.90
N SER A 67 -15.56 17.45 -1.24
CA SER A 67 -14.31 17.77 -1.91
C SER A 67 -13.96 16.54 -2.73
N GLU A 68 -14.10 16.65 -4.06
CA GLU A 68 -13.59 15.65 -4.99
C GLU A 68 -12.16 15.28 -4.59
N PRO A 69 -11.81 13.99 -4.54
CA PRO A 69 -10.49 13.57 -4.10
C PRO A 69 -9.43 14.18 -5.01
N CYS A 70 -8.32 14.66 -4.43
CA CYS A 70 -7.21 15.21 -5.19
C CYS A 70 -6.51 14.09 -5.95
N VAL A 71 -6.61 14.07 -7.28
CA VAL A 71 -5.99 13.06 -8.13
C VAL A 71 -4.61 13.52 -8.61
N PHE A 72 -3.62 12.65 -8.41
CA PHE A 72 -2.23 12.80 -8.81
C PHE A 72 -1.91 11.71 -9.84
N ASP A 73 -2.19 12.01 -11.11
CA ASP A 73 -1.86 11.13 -12.23
C ASP A 73 -0.34 11.07 -12.43
N VAL A 74 0.25 9.87 -12.47
CA VAL A 74 1.70 9.68 -12.69
C VAL A 74 2.23 10.33 -13.97
N ARG A 75 1.41 10.48 -15.01
CA ARG A 75 1.77 11.19 -16.25
C ARG A 75 1.98 12.69 -16.02
N SER A 76 1.26 13.28 -15.07
CA SER A 76 1.48 14.68 -14.65
C SER A 76 2.85 14.89 -14.00
N PHE A 77 3.54 13.80 -13.63
CA PHE A 77 4.89 13.79 -13.08
C PHE A 77 5.94 13.26 -14.07
N GLY A 78 5.56 13.06 -15.33
CA GLY A 78 6.48 12.71 -16.42
C GLY A 78 6.58 11.21 -16.72
N ALA A 79 5.67 10.37 -16.22
CA ALA A 79 5.63 8.96 -16.61
C ALA A 79 5.22 8.83 -18.09
N ALA A 80 5.93 7.98 -18.84
CA ALA A 80 5.66 7.71 -20.24
C ALA A 80 4.50 6.72 -20.41
N GLY A 81 4.47 5.65 -19.62
CA GLY A 81 3.44 4.60 -19.74
C GLY A 81 3.51 3.79 -21.03
N ASP A 82 4.71 3.59 -21.58
CA ASP A 82 4.97 2.88 -22.84
C ASP A 82 5.48 1.44 -22.67
N GLY A 83 5.54 0.93 -21.44
CA GLY A 83 5.99 -0.41 -21.06
C GLY A 83 7.50 -0.61 -21.06
N SER A 84 8.30 0.41 -21.40
CA SER A 84 9.75 0.27 -21.62
C SER A 84 10.60 1.35 -20.96
N THR A 85 10.07 2.56 -20.85
CA THR A 85 10.72 3.69 -20.18
C THR A 85 10.68 3.49 -18.66
N ASP A 86 11.79 3.78 -17.99
CA ASP A 86 11.85 3.77 -16.52
C ASP A 86 11.10 4.97 -15.92
N ASP A 87 9.86 4.72 -15.50
CA ASP A 87 8.95 5.70 -14.92
C ASP A 87 9.15 5.89 -13.41
N THR A 88 10.17 5.26 -12.82
CA THR A 88 10.41 5.27 -11.36
C THR A 88 10.46 6.67 -10.76
N GLN A 89 11.10 7.62 -11.46
CA GLN A 89 11.20 9.00 -10.95
C GLN A 89 9.84 9.69 -10.90
N ALA A 90 9.00 9.50 -11.93
CA ALA A 90 7.66 10.06 -11.99
C ALA A 90 6.77 9.49 -10.87
N PHE A 91 6.82 8.18 -10.66
CA PHE A 91 6.09 7.53 -9.56
C PHE A 91 6.52 8.02 -8.18
N ARG A 92 7.83 8.19 -7.94
CA ARG A 92 8.33 8.74 -6.67
C ARG A 92 7.89 10.18 -6.43
N ALA A 93 7.88 11.00 -7.49
CA ALA A 93 7.43 12.39 -7.40
C ALA A 93 5.91 12.47 -7.15
N ALA A 94 5.12 11.69 -7.88
CA ALA A 94 3.68 11.60 -7.74
C ALA A 94 3.27 11.09 -6.35
N TRP A 95 3.92 10.01 -5.87
CA TRP A 95 3.75 9.50 -4.51
C TRP A 95 3.99 10.57 -3.46
N LYS A 96 5.11 11.29 -3.54
CA LYS A 96 5.45 12.33 -2.59
C LYS A 96 4.39 13.44 -2.53
N ALA A 97 3.87 13.84 -3.69
CA ALA A 97 2.83 14.87 -3.78
C ALA A 97 1.50 14.37 -3.20
N ALA A 98 1.05 13.19 -3.62
CA ALA A 98 -0.22 12.61 -3.20
C ALA A 98 -0.23 12.28 -1.70
N CYS A 99 0.81 11.63 -1.19
CA CYS A 99 0.96 11.24 0.20
C CYS A 99 0.91 12.44 1.19
N ALA A 100 1.21 13.66 0.71
CA ALA A 100 1.16 14.89 1.51
C ALA A 100 -0.24 15.55 1.56
N ALA A 101 -1.21 15.07 0.79
CA ALA A 101 -2.57 15.60 0.69
C ALA A 101 -3.59 14.66 1.34
N GLU A 102 -4.61 15.22 2.02
CA GLU A 102 -5.70 14.44 2.62
C GLU A 102 -6.66 13.92 1.53
N SER A 103 -7.18 12.70 1.71
CA SER A 103 -8.14 12.06 0.80
C SER A 103 -7.70 12.11 -0.68
N SER A 104 -6.41 11.90 -0.94
CA SER A 104 -5.80 11.97 -2.27
C SER A 104 -5.69 10.61 -2.94
N ILE A 105 -5.61 10.63 -4.27
CA ILE A 105 -5.43 9.45 -5.11
C ILE A 105 -4.14 9.63 -5.92
N LEU A 106 -3.18 8.72 -5.78
CA LEU A 106 -2.13 8.50 -6.78
C LEU A 106 -2.68 7.57 -7.86
N LEU A 107 -2.77 8.03 -9.11
CA LEU A 107 -3.42 7.28 -10.20
C LEU A 107 -2.40 6.77 -11.21
N VAL A 108 -2.48 5.47 -11.52
CA VAL A 108 -1.87 4.84 -12.71
C VAL A 108 -2.98 4.63 -13.75
N PRO A 109 -3.00 5.41 -14.84
CA PRO A 109 -4.07 5.36 -15.85
C PRO A 109 -4.21 4.01 -16.55
N SER A 110 -5.45 3.65 -16.93
CA SER A 110 -5.81 2.36 -17.53
C SER A 110 -5.29 2.12 -18.95
N ASP A 111 -4.89 3.17 -19.64
CA ASP A 111 -4.40 3.15 -21.01
C ASP A 111 -2.86 3.19 -21.09
N GLY A 112 -2.16 2.67 -20.06
CA GLY A 112 -0.70 2.69 -20.02
C GLY A 112 -0.08 1.51 -19.31
N ASP A 113 1.13 1.18 -19.76
CA ASP A 113 2.00 0.17 -19.19
C ASP A 113 3.21 0.87 -18.58
N PHE A 114 3.41 0.76 -17.27
CA PHE A 114 4.38 1.56 -16.54
C PHE A 114 5.46 0.64 -15.98
N MET A 115 6.68 0.73 -16.53
CA MET A 115 7.83 0.01 -16.00
C MET A 115 8.52 0.85 -14.92
N ILE A 116 8.63 0.32 -13.70
CA ILE A 116 9.42 0.93 -12.63
C ILE A 116 10.35 -0.08 -11.97
N THR A 117 11.51 0.37 -11.52
CA THR A 117 12.46 -0.47 -10.80
C THR A 117 12.14 -0.53 -9.30
N SER A 118 12.94 -1.29 -8.53
CA SER A 118 12.71 -1.48 -7.09
C SER A 118 12.57 -0.14 -6.38
N THR A 119 11.43 0.05 -5.71
CA THR A 119 11.06 1.35 -5.14
C THR A 119 10.46 1.19 -3.76
N ILE A 120 10.96 2.01 -2.84
CA ILE A 120 10.45 2.12 -1.48
C ILE A 120 9.58 3.36 -1.38
N PHE A 121 8.27 3.15 -1.33
CA PHE A 121 7.26 4.16 -1.06
C PHE A 121 7.09 4.32 0.46
N SER A 122 7.62 5.42 0.98
CA SER A 122 7.68 5.68 2.42
C SER A 122 6.57 6.61 2.90
N GLY A 123 6.00 6.29 4.05
CA GLY A 123 5.12 7.16 4.82
C GLY A 123 5.83 7.97 5.92
N PRO A 124 5.07 8.59 6.83
CA PRO A 124 3.60 8.54 6.92
C PRO A 124 2.91 9.38 5.84
N CYS A 125 1.77 8.90 5.35
CA CYS A 125 0.89 9.67 4.46
C CYS A 125 -0.28 10.28 5.23
N LYS A 126 -0.92 11.27 4.63
CA LYS A 126 -2.15 11.86 5.16
C LYS A 126 -3.33 10.86 5.10
N PRO A 127 -4.32 10.98 6.00
CA PRO A 127 -5.47 10.09 6.02
C PRO A 127 -6.24 10.07 4.70
N GLY A 128 -6.75 8.90 4.33
CA GLY A 128 -7.52 8.71 3.10
C GLY A 128 -6.67 8.61 1.83
N PHE A 129 -5.35 8.42 1.96
CA PHE A 129 -4.47 8.23 0.81
C PHE A 129 -4.75 6.90 0.09
N VAL A 130 -4.96 6.97 -1.21
CA VAL A 130 -5.22 5.86 -2.11
C VAL A 130 -4.13 5.78 -3.18
N PHE A 131 -3.54 4.61 -3.37
CA PHE A 131 -2.80 4.27 -4.58
C PHE A 131 -3.71 3.45 -5.49
N GLN A 132 -4.13 4.04 -6.61
CA GLN A 132 -5.04 3.44 -7.58
C GLN A 132 -4.29 3.03 -8.84
N VAL A 133 -4.28 1.73 -9.13
CA VAL A 133 -3.63 1.15 -10.31
C VAL A 133 -4.70 0.60 -11.25
N ASP A 134 -5.02 1.37 -12.30
CA ASP A 134 -6.00 0.96 -13.32
C ASP A 134 -5.32 0.46 -14.61
N GLY A 135 -4.06 0.84 -14.85
CA GLY A 135 -3.22 0.32 -15.95
C GLY A 135 -2.38 -0.91 -15.56
N VAL A 136 -1.26 -1.10 -16.25
CA VAL A 136 -0.27 -2.14 -15.89
C VAL A 136 0.92 -1.49 -15.19
N LEU A 137 1.31 -2.01 -14.04
CA LEU A 137 2.53 -1.65 -13.34
C LEU A 137 3.44 -2.88 -13.29
N MET A 138 4.67 -2.76 -13.79
CA MET A 138 5.58 -3.91 -13.97
C MET A 138 7.04 -3.58 -13.64
N PRO A 139 7.84 -4.57 -13.18
CA PRO A 139 9.29 -4.41 -13.05
C PRO A 139 9.99 -4.58 -14.41
N PRO A 140 11.31 -4.34 -14.47
CA PRO A 140 12.13 -4.82 -15.58
C PRO A 140 11.99 -6.33 -15.78
N ASP A 141 12.11 -6.76 -17.04
CA ASP A 141 11.89 -8.15 -17.44
C ASP A 141 13.05 -9.06 -17.02
N GLY A 142 12.84 -9.85 -15.97
CA GLY A 142 13.80 -10.85 -15.51
C GLY A 142 15.03 -10.34 -14.75
N PRO A 143 15.91 -11.27 -14.32
CA PRO A 143 17.10 -11.00 -13.52
C PRO A 143 18.22 -10.25 -14.25
N ASP A 144 18.23 -10.31 -15.59
CA ASP A 144 19.27 -9.70 -16.43
C ASP A 144 19.01 -8.21 -16.67
N CYS A 145 17.74 -7.79 -16.69
CA CYS A 145 17.33 -6.39 -16.78
C CYS A 145 17.20 -5.73 -15.40
N TRP A 146 17.29 -6.50 -14.31
CA TRP A 146 17.17 -5.98 -12.96
C TRP A 146 18.38 -5.10 -12.58
N PRO A 147 18.18 -3.82 -12.19
CA PRO A 147 19.29 -2.92 -11.89
C PRO A 147 20.20 -3.45 -10.79
N ALA A 148 21.52 -3.37 -11.00
CA ALA A 148 22.51 -3.86 -10.03
C ALA A 148 22.49 -3.09 -8.70
N SER A 149 21.98 -1.85 -8.70
CA SER A 149 21.75 -1.04 -7.50
C SER A 149 20.59 -1.53 -6.64
N ASP A 150 19.69 -2.31 -7.23
CA ASP A 150 18.42 -2.67 -6.61
C ASP A 150 18.54 -4.02 -5.89
N SER A 151 17.79 -4.15 -4.80
CA SER A 151 17.72 -5.42 -4.09
C SER A 151 16.99 -6.46 -4.93
N LYS A 152 17.64 -7.60 -5.20
CA LYS A 152 17.01 -8.77 -5.87
C LYS A 152 16.00 -9.51 -5.00
N ARG A 153 15.62 -8.95 -3.84
CA ARG A 153 14.71 -9.57 -2.86
C ARG A 153 13.39 -8.82 -2.70
N GLN A 154 13.21 -7.69 -3.37
CA GLN A 154 11.99 -6.89 -3.25
C GLN A 154 11.81 -5.95 -4.45
N TRP A 155 10.57 -5.69 -4.83
CA TRP A 155 10.23 -4.72 -5.86
C TRP A 155 9.48 -3.51 -5.30
N LEU A 156 8.17 -3.62 -5.06
CA LEU A 156 7.35 -2.56 -4.47
C LEU A 156 7.37 -2.68 -2.96
N VAL A 157 7.98 -1.71 -2.28
CA VAL A 157 8.03 -1.70 -0.81
C VAL A 157 7.24 -0.52 -0.27
N PHE A 158 6.21 -0.83 0.51
CA PHE A 158 5.38 0.13 1.22
C PHE A 158 5.83 0.18 2.68
N TYR A 159 6.50 1.27 3.06
CA TYR A 159 7.19 1.39 4.34
C TYR A 159 6.54 2.43 5.26
N LYS A 160 6.23 2.03 6.51
CA LYS A 160 5.68 2.93 7.55
C LYS A 160 4.40 3.67 7.12
N LEU A 161 3.46 2.91 6.56
CA LEU A 161 2.14 3.42 6.21
C LEU A 161 1.11 3.04 7.26
N ASP A 162 0.13 3.90 7.43
CA ASP A 162 -1.03 3.68 8.29
C ASP A 162 -2.28 4.17 7.56
N GLY A 163 -3.27 3.28 7.35
CA GLY A 163 -4.55 3.67 6.73
C GLY A 163 -4.53 3.84 5.20
N MET A 164 -3.50 3.33 4.49
CA MET A 164 -3.44 3.43 3.02
C MET A 164 -4.34 2.38 2.35
N THR A 165 -4.98 2.75 1.24
CA THR A 165 -5.62 1.81 0.30
C THR A 165 -4.79 1.64 -0.98
N LEU A 166 -4.43 0.40 -1.33
CA LEU A 166 -3.98 0.00 -2.66
C LEU A 166 -5.16 -0.66 -3.39
N ARG A 167 -5.58 -0.10 -4.51
CA ARG A 167 -6.74 -0.61 -5.27
C ARG A 167 -6.61 -0.37 -6.77
N GLY A 168 -7.59 -0.80 -7.54
CA GLY A 168 -7.77 -0.44 -8.95
C GLY A 168 -8.14 -1.68 -9.77
N GLU A 169 -8.61 -1.48 -10.98
CA GLU A 169 -9.03 -2.59 -11.88
C GLU A 169 -7.90 -3.08 -12.79
N GLY A 170 -6.70 -2.51 -12.62
CA GLY A 170 -5.51 -2.79 -13.40
C GLY A 170 -4.72 -4.02 -12.93
N THR A 171 -3.49 -4.11 -13.43
CA THR A 171 -2.61 -5.28 -13.23
C THR A 171 -1.28 -4.87 -12.60
N ILE A 172 -0.88 -5.60 -11.56
CA ILE A 172 0.49 -5.63 -11.07
C ILE A 172 1.15 -6.88 -11.65
N GLU A 173 1.94 -6.68 -12.70
CA GLU A 173 2.68 -7.71 -13.43
C GLU A 173 4.07 -7.87 -12.80
N GLY A 174 4.57 -9.11 -12.69
CA GLY A 174 5.81 -9.42 -12.00
C GLY A 174 7.00 -9.81 -12.86
N ASN A 175 6.79 -10.06 -14.15
CA ASN A 175 7.79 -10.55 -15.12
C ASN A 175 8.64 -11.69 -14.53
N GLY A 176 7.96 -12.66 -13.91
CA GLY A 176 8.57 -13.70 -13.08
C GLY A 176 9.21 -14.86 -13.85
N GLU A 177 8.89 -15.04 -15.12
CA GLU A 177 9.25 -16.24 -15.88
C GLU A 177 10.76 -16.51 -15.84
N ASP A 178 11.59 -15.52 -16.18
CA ASP A 178 13.04 -15.70 -16.18
C ASP A 178 13.63 -15.91 -14.77
N TRP A 179 12.96 -15.40 -13.72
CA TRP A 179 13.35 -15.66 -12.34
C TRP A 179 13.08 -17.12 -11.94
N TRP A 180 11.95 -17.68 -12.38
CA TRP A 180 11.65 -19.10 -12.19
C TRP A 180 12.61 -19.97 -13.00
N ASN A 181 13.11 -19.46 -14.11
CA ASN A 181 13.96 -20.20 -15.04
C ASN A 181 15.45 -20.26 -14.63
N LEU A 182 15.82 -19.60 -13.53
CA LEU A 182 17.19 -19.58 -13.02
C LEU A 182 17.75 -21.00 -12.76
N PRO A 183 19.00 -21.31 -13.13
CA PRO A 183 19.58 -22.66 -13.02
C PRO A 183 19.54 -23.31 -11.64
N CYS A 184 19.48 -22.48 -10.60
CA CYS A 184 19.48 -22.92 -9.23
C CYS A 184 18.09 -23.16 -8.63
N LYS A 185 17.01 -22.99 -9.41
CA LYS A 185 15.66 -23.32 -8.98
C LYS A 185 15.46 -24.85 -8.98
N PRO A 186 14.72 -25.43 -8.01
CA PRO A 186 14.61 -26.88 -7.82
C PRO A 186 14.14 -27.69 -9.04
N HIS A 187 13.39 -27.07 -9.95
CA HIS A 187 12.86 -27.73 -11.14
C HIS A 187 13.81 -27.66 -12.35
N ARG A 188 15.02 -27.13 -12.20
CA ARG A 188 15.96 -26.87 -13.31
C ARG A 188 17.11 -27.85 -13.44
N GLY A 189 17.46 -28.60 -12.39
CA GLY A 189 18.48 -29.63 -12.48
C GLY A 189 17.92 -31.03 -12.80
N PRO A 190 18.75 -31.93 -13.34
CA PRO A 190 18.36 -33.32 -13.59
C PRO A 190 17.88 -33.98 -12.29
N LEU A 191 16.76 -34.71 -12.35
CA LEU A 191 16.16 -35.39 -11.18
C LEU A 191 15.73 -34.44 -10.04
N GLY A 192 15.43 -33.16 -10.33
CA GLY A 192 15.05 -32.18 -9.31
C GLY A 192 16.23 -31.65 -8.48
N THR A 193 17.45 -31.80 -9.00
CA THR A 193 18.64 -31.17 -8.41
C THR A 193 18.68 -29.66 -8.71
N THR A 194 19.51 -28.90 -8.01
CA THR A 194 19.77 -27.48 -8.29
C THR A 194 21.22 -27.28 -8.71
N LEU A 195 21.47 -26.42 -9.69
CA LEU A 195 22.83 -25.96 -9.98
C LEU A 195 23.21 -24.81 -9.02
N PRO A 196 24.46 -24.71 -8.57
CA PRO A 196 24.90 -23.59 -7.74
C PRO A 196 24.84 -22.27 -8.52
N GLY A 197 24.34 -21.21 -7.88
CA GLY A 197 24.26 -19.86 -8.47
C GLY A 197 23.45 -18.89 -7.61
N PRO A 198 23.38 -17.60 -7.97
CA PRO A 198 22.49 -16.64 -7.33
C PRO A 198 21.02 -17.03 -7.57
N CYS A 199 20.22 -17.11 -6.50
CA CYS A 199 18.83 -17.59 -6.54
C CYS A 199 17.80 -16.63 -5.99
N ASP A 200 18.27 -15.44 -5.57
CA ASP A 200 17.38 -14.41 -5.07
C ASP A 200 16.37 -14.05 -6.15
N SER A 201 15.13 -13.89 -5.74
CA SER A 201 14.04 -13.41 -6.59
C SER A 201 13.23 -12.42 -5.76
N PRO A 202 12.77 -11.32 -6.36
CA PRO A 202 12.11 -10.29 -5.57
C PRO A 202 10.72 -10.73 -5.13
N ALA A 203 10.36 -10.43 -3.87
CA ALA A 203 8.96 -10.35 -3.49
C ALA A 203 8.32 -9.16 -4.23
N LEU A 204 7.17 -9.39 -4.86
CA LEU A 204 6.54 -8.44 -5.76
C LEU A 204 6.03 -7.21 -4.99
N ILE A 205 5.21 -7.44 -3.95
CA ILE A 205 4.71 -6.39 -3.05
C ILE A 205 5.13 -6.70 -1.61
N ARG A 206 5.71 -5.71 -0.93
CA ARG A 206 6.14 -5.83 0.46
C ARG A 206 5.62 -4.68 1.30
N PHE A 207 4.72 -4.97 2.24
CA PHE A 207 4.34 -4.03 3.28
C PHE A 207 5.27 -4.22 4.49
N PHE A 208 6.05 -3.20 4.80
CA PHE A 208 7.04 -3.23 5.88
C PHE A 208 6.72 -2.18 6.96
N MET A 209 6.59 -2.62 8.20
CA MET A 209 6.22 -1.77 9.35
C MET A 209 4.98 -0.91 9.09
N SER A 210 3.95 -1.47 8.46
CA SER A 210 2.73 -0.75 8.07
C SER A 210 1.49 -1.41 8.67
N SER A 211 0.46 -0.61 8.95
CA SER A 211 -0.79 -1.01 9.63
C SER A 211 -2.03 -0.48 8.92
N ASN A 212 -3.20 -1.04 9.22
CA ASN A 212 -4.50 -0.57 8.72
C ASN A 212 -4.54 -0.42 7.19
N LEU A 213 -3.97 -1.39 6.48
CA LEU A 213 -3.88 -1.39 5.03
C LEU A 213 -5.13 -2.00 4.41
N THR A 214 -5.54 -1.48 3.26
CA THR A 214 -6.55 -2.11 2.40
C THR A 214 -5.93 -2.43 1.05
N VAL A 215 -6.04 -3.68 0.60
CA VAL A 215 -5.69 -4.10 -0.77
C VAL A 215 -6.91 -4.71 -1.42
N LYS A 216 -7.33 -4.23 -2.59
CA LYS A 216 -8.54 -4.74 -3.27
C LYS A 216 -8.61 -4.50 -4.77
N ASP A 217 -9.42 -5.32 -5.43
CA ASP A 217 -9.90 -5.18 -6.82
C ASP A 217 -8.82 -5.32 -7.93
N LEU A 218 -7.54 -5.44 -7.55
CA LEU A 218 -6.40 -5.58 -8.47
C LEU A 218 -6.21 -7.01 -8.99
N ARG A 219 -5.68 -7.12 -10.21
CA ARG A 219 -5.03 -8.34 -10.70
C ARG A 219 -3.55 -8.31 -10.34
N ILE A 220 -3.04 -9.39 -9.74
CA ILE A 220 -1.62 -9.53 -9.39
C ILE A 220 -1.15 -10.87 -9.96
N GLU A 221 -0.17 -10.82 -10.86
CA GLU A 221 0.26 -12.00 -11.60
C GLU A 221 1.78 -12.09 -11.77
N ASN A 222 2.23 -13.29 -12.15
CA ASN A 222 3.61 -13.55 -12.58
C ASN A 222 4.70 -13.10 -11.59
N SER A 223 4.44 -13.20 -10.28
CA SER A 223 5.43 -12.84 -9.26
C SER A 223 6.72 -13.67 -9.37
N PRO A 224 7.92 -13.04 -9.31
CA PRO A 224 9.19 -13.75 -9.27
C PRO A 224 9.37 -14.69 -8.05
N GLN A 225 8.69 -14.37 -6.95
CA GLN A 225 8.64 -15.19 -5.74
C GLN A 225 7.27 -15.07 -5.06
N PHE A 226 7.12 -14.17 -4.08
CA PHE A 226 5.86 -13.96 -3.37
C PHE A 226 5.10 -12.77 -3.96
N HIS A 227 3.80 -12.95 -4.25
CA HIS A 227 2.94 -11.85 -4.70
C HIS A 227 2.85 -10.73 -3.65
N ILE A 228 2.53 -11.07 -2.39
CA ILE A 228 2.43 -10.09 -1.30
C ILE A 228 3.11 -10.62 -0.05
N LYS A 229 3.90 -9.77 0.60
CA LYS A 229 4.56 -10.05 1.88
C LYS A 229 4.27 -8.94 2.89
N PHE A 230 3.96 -9.32 4.12
CA PHE A 230 3.83 -8.41 5.26
C PHE A 230 4.95 -8.70 6.26
N ASP A 231 5.73 -7.67 6.60
CA ASP A 231 6.85 -7.76 7.54
C ASP A 231 6.71 -6.66 8.62
N GLY A 232 6.71 -7.02 9.90
CA GLY A 232 6.59 -6.07 11.00
C GLY A 232 6.33 -6.75 12.35
N GLU A 233 6.52 -6.00 13.45
CA GLU A 233 6.35 -6.53 14.82
C GLU A 233 4.86 -6.69 15.21
N LEU A 234 3.97 -5.91 14.58
CA LEU A 234 2.52 -5.90 14.79
C LEU A 234 1.83 -5.57 13.46
N VAL A 235 1.40 -6.59 12.72
CA VAL A 235 0.45 -6.41 11.60
C VAL A 235 -0.92 -6.78 12.18
N ASP A 236 -1.54 -5.84 12.89
CA ASP A 236 -2.90 -6.04 13.40
C ASP A 236 -3.88 -6.01 12.22
N ASP A 237 -4.48 -7.16 11.93
CA ASP A 237 -5.62 -7.37 11.03
C ASP A 237 -5.52 -6.72 9.64
N PRO A 238 -4.62 -7.19 8.75
CA PRO A 238 -4.54 -6.68 7.39
C PRO A 238 -5.81 -7.06 6.61
N PHE A 239 -6.64 -6.07 6.31
CA PHE A 239 -7.91 -6.25 5.58
C PHE A 239 -7.65 -6.26 4.06
N CYS A 240 -7.51 -7.45 3.47
CA CYS A 240 -7.41 -7.61 2.00
C CYS A 240 -8.76 -8.10 1.47
N TRP A 241 -9.53 -7.27 0.78
CA TRP A 241 -10.83 -7.66 0.24
C TRP A 241 -10.70 -7.90 -1.27
N ASN A 242 -11.23 -8.98 -1.84
CA ASN A 242 -11.12 -9.30 -3.28
C ASN A 242 -9.68 -9.40 -3.83
N ALA A 243 -8.72 -9.91 -3.05
CA ALA A 243 -7.38 -10.24 -3.57
C ALA A 243 -7.37 -11.70 -4.05
N TYR A 244 -7.07 -11.93 -5.32
CA TYR A 244 -7.09 -13.25 -5.96
C TYR A 244 -5.66 -13.74 -6.27
N GLY A 245 -5.38 -15.03 -6.06
CA GLY A 245 -4.09 -15.64 -6.40
C GLY A 245 -3.79 -16.94 -5.65
N SER A 246 -2.70 -17.63 -5.98
CA SER A 246 -2.23 -18.81 -5.25
C SER A 246 -1.38 -18.41 -4.04
N MET A 247 -1.78 -18.87 -2.84
CA MET A 247 -0.96 -18.70 -1.63
C MET A 247 0.04 -19.84 -1.52
N GLU A 248 1.28 -19.63 -1.96
CA GLU A 248 2.33 -20.66 -1.91
C GLU A 248 2.98 -20.83 -0.53
N THR A 249 2.78 -19.90 0.40
CA THR A 249 3.39 -19.96 1.74
C THR A 249 2.47 -19.36 2.79
N LEU A 250 2.35 -20.08 3.92
CA LEU A 250 1.56 -19.65 5.08
C LEU A 250 2.11 -18.33 5.64
N THR A 251 1.24 -17.32 5.71
CA THR A 251 1.53 -16.05 6.34
C THR A 251 1.22 -16.12 7.84
N ILE A 252 1.99 -15.39 8.65
CA ILE A 252 1.76 -15.27 10.09
C ILE A 252 1.71 -13.77 10.43
N PRO A 253 0.53 -13.24 10.84
CA PRO A 253 -0.74 -13.94 10.96
C PRO A 253 -1.28 -14.40 9.58
N PRO A 254 -2.13 -15.45 9.54
CA PRO A 254 -2.72 -15.92 8.28
C PRO A 254 -3.52 -14.81 7.60
N ILE A 255 -3.23 -14.56 6.32
CA ILE A 255 -4.05 -13.70 5.46
C ILE A 255 -5.27 -14.52 5.04
N SER A 256 -6.34 -14.46 5.84
CA SER A 256 -7.57 -15.25 5.64
C SER A 256 -8.42 -14.81 4.45
N CYS A 257 -7.99 -13.76 3.74
CA CYS A 257 -8.80 -13.00 2.81
C CYS A 257 -8.26 -12.99 1.37
N LEU A 258 -7.12 -13.67 1.11
CA LEU A 258 -6.67 -14.01 -0.24
C LEU A 258 -7.48 -15.21 -0.75
N GLN A 259 -8.21 -15.03 -1.84
CA GLN A 259 -8.99 -16.10 -2.47
C GLN A 259 -8.15 -16.81 -3.54
N GLU A 260 -8.11 -18.15 -3.49
CA GLU A 260 -7.52 -18.94 -4.59
C GLU A 260 -8.38 -18.84 -5.85
N GLY A 261 -7.75 -18.59 -7.01
CA GLY A 261 -8.41 -18.55 -8.32
C GLY A 261 -8.46 -17.15 -8.94
N GLU A 262 -9.40 -16.94 -9.87
CA GLU A 262 -9.61 -15.66 -10.57
C GLU A 262 -10.93 -14.98 -10.13
N PRO A 263 -11.04 -13.63 -10.26
CA PRO A 263 -12.29 -12.92 -9.99
C PRO A 263 -13.44 -13.45 -10.84
N GLN A 264 -14.62 -13.66 -10.23
CA GLN A 264 -15.80 -14.16 -10.94
C GLN A 264 -16.30 -13.22 -12.06
N SER A 265 -15.89 -11.95 -12.07
CA SER A 265 -16.24 -10.98 -13.12
C SER A 265 -15.63 -11.29 -14.49
N VAL A 266 -14.61 -12.14 -14.59
CA VAL A 266 -13.96 -12.50 -15.87
C VAL A 266 -14.75 -13.59 -16.64
N LYS A 267 -15.73 -14.25 -16.01
CA LYS A 267 -16.52 -15.30 -16.68
C LYS A 267 -17.85 -14.85 -17.27
N GLU A 268 -18.26 -13.60 -17.08
CA GLU A 268 -19.48 -13.03 -17.66
C GLU A 268 -19.16 -11.95 -18.72
N ASN A 269 -18.40 -12.30 -19.76
CA ASN A 269 -18.52 -11.58 -21.04
C ASN A 269 -18.06 -12.33 -22.29
N LEU A 270 -18.19 -13.67 -22.30
CA LEU A 270 -18.08 -14.47 -23.53
C LEU A 270 -19.43 -14.60 -24.28
N GLY A 271 -20.22 -13.53 -24.28
CA GLY A 271 -21.61 -13.58 -24.73
C GLY A 271 -22.20 -12.27 -25.25
N LEU A 272 -21.40 -11.34 -25.79
CA LEU A 272 -21.93 -10.21 -26.55
C LEU A 272 -21.20 -10.04 -27.87
N VAL A 273 -21.93 -10.39 -28.93
CA VAL A 273 -21.64 -10.07 -30.32
C VAL A 273 -21.73 -8.56 -30.53
N CYS A 274 -20.66 -7.97 -31.05
CA CYS A 274 -20.64 -6.87 -32.02
C CYS A 274 -19.43 -7.10 -32.93
#